data_AF-A0A9P6WRI4-F1
#
_entry.id   AF-A0A9P6WRI4-F1
#
_cell.length_a   1.000
_cell.length_b   1.000
_cell.length_c   1.000
_cell.angle_alpha   90.00
_cell.angle_beta   90.00
_cell.angle_gamma   90.00
#
_symmetry.space_group_name_H-M   'P 1'
#
loop_
_entity.id
_entity.type
_entity.pdbx_description
1 polymer ?
#
loop_
_entity_poly.entity_id
_entity_poly.type
_entity_poly.pdbx_seq_one_letter_code
_entity_poly.pdbx_strand_id
1 'polypeptide(L)' 'MPRSLLASMRAVADDLARVSNQRSTETQRRAGMLCAELQYGRVEDILDSGLHQYLDHFQDRLNDLGNRISQDFLVPLSA' A
#
# COMPACT_ATOMS: atom_id res chain seq x y z
N MET A 1 -8.79 -11.71 -9.69
CA MET A 1 -9.40 -10.40 -9.98
C MET A 1 -9.50 -9.61 -8.68
N PRO A 2 -9.08 -8.34 -8.62
CA PRO A 2 -9.20 -7.53 -7.41
C PRO A 2 -10.68 -7.25 -7.12
N ARG A 3 -11.13 -7.55 -5.90
CA ARG A 3 -12.54 -7.38 -5.49
C ARG A 3 -12.87 -5.91 -5.17
N SER A 4 -11.92 -5.16 -4.61
CA SER A 4 -11.92 -3.71 -4.40
C SER A 4 -10.51 -3.23 -4.01
N LEU A 5 -10.24 -1.92 -4.06
CA LEU A 5 -8.95 -1.37 -3.61
C LEU A 5 -8.68 -1.71 -2.13
N LEU A 6 -9.68 -1.52 -1.25
CA LEU A 6 -9.55 -1.83 0.17
C LEU A 6 -9.29 -3.32 0.42
N ALA A 7 -10.02 -4.21 -0.26
CA ALA A 7 -9.81 -5.65 -0.10
C ALA A 7 -8.41 -6.07 -0.57
N SER A 8 -7.92 -5.47 -1.65
CA SER A 8 -6.59 -5.75 -2.18
C SER A 8 -5.49 -5.22 -1.25
N MET A 9 -5.65 -4.00 -0.73
CA MET A 9 -4.68 -3.42 0.21
C MET A 9 -4.64 -4.14 1.57
N ARG A 10 -5.78 -4.63 2.08
CA ARG A 10 -5.81 -5.50 3.26
C ARG A 10 -5.01 -6.77 3.05
N ALA A 11 -5.25 -7.47 1.93
CA ALA A 11 -4.51 -8.68 1.61
C ALA A 11 -3.00 -8.42 1.51
N VAL A 12 -2.59 -7.32 0.87
CA VAL A 12 -1.18 -6.91 0.81
C VAL A 12 -0.61 -6.67 2.20
N ALA A 13 -1.31 -5.91 3.06
CA ALA A 13 -0.84 -5.66 4.42
C ALA A 13 -0.70 -6.95 5.25
N ASP A 14 -1.66 -7.86 5.13
CA ASP A 14 -1.64 -9.18 5.79
C ASP A 14 -0.47 -10.03 5.29
N ASP A 15 -0.23 -10.07 3.97
CA ASP A 15 0.89 -10.83 3.40
C ASP A 15 2.23 -10.24 3.83
N LEU A 16 2.39 -8.92 3.82
CA LEU A 16 3.61 -8.25 4.30
C LEU A 16 3.88 -8.52 5.79
N ALA A 17 2.84 -8.62 6.62
CA ALA A 17 2.98 -9.02 8.01
C ALA A 17 3.53 -10.45 8.14
N ARG A 18 3.03 -11.37 7.31
CA ARG A 18 3.45 -12.79 7.32
C ARG A 18 4.89 -12.99 6.87
N VAL A 19 5.40 -12.17 5.95
CA VAL A 19 6.78 -12.27 5.43
C VAL A 19 7.74 -11.24 6.04
N SER A 20 7.33 -10.58 7.12
CA SER A 20 8.08 -9.51 7.74
C SER A 20 9.50 -9.91 8.18
N ASN A 21 10.42 -8.96 8.07
CA ASN A 21 11.84 -9.09 8.37
C ASN A 21 12.41 -7.78 8.95
N GLN A 22 13.69 -7.79 9.33
CA GLN A 22 14.35 -6.66 10.03
C GLN A 22 14.35 -5.32 9.27
N ARG A 23 14.24 -5.33 7.94
CA ARG A 23 14.23 -4.11 7.10
C ARG A 23 12.82 -3.69 6.64
N SER A 24 11.81 -4.53 6.84
CA SER A 24 10.48 -4.34 6.27
C SER A 24 9.54 -3.37 7.02
N THR A 25 9.92 -2.89 8.21
CA THR A 25 9.06 -2.11 9.11
C THR A 25 8.41 -0.89 8.42
N GLU A 26 9.19 -0.13 7.65
CA GLU A 26 8.67 1.06 6.95
C GLU A 26 7.72 0.67 5.80
N THR A 27 7.98 -0.45 5.12
CA THR A 27 7.12 -0.97 4.06
C THR A 27 5.78 -1.45 4.61
N GLN A 28 5.78 -2.15 5.74
CA GLN A 28 4.57 -2.53 6.46
C GLN A 28 3.77 -1.30 6.92
N ARG A 29 4.46 -0.30 7.49
CA ARG A 29 3.82 0.95 7.92
C ARG A 29 3.12 1.65 6.76
N ARG A 30 3.77 1.78 5.60
CA ARG A 30 3.19 2.42 4.40
C ARG A 30 1.99 1.66 3.84
N ALA A 31 2.09 0.34 3.78
CA ALA A 31 0.96 -0.51 3.40
C ALA A 31 -0.24 -0.32 4.35
N GLY A 32 0.02 -0.29 5.65
CA GLY A 32 -0.99 -0.01 6.68
C GLY A 32 -1.63 1.37 6.54
N MET A 33 -0.84 2.42 6.29
CA MET A 33 -1.35 3.78 6.06
C MET A 33 -2.28 3.84 4.84
N LEU A 34 -1.87 3.26 3.71
CA LEU A 34 -2.70 3.20 2.50
C LEU A 34 -3.99 2.42 2.73
N CYS A 35 -3.92 1.31 3.47
CA CYS A 35 -5.10 0.53 3.83
C CYS A 35 -6.05 1.31 4.76
N ALA A 36 -5.51 2.03 5.74
CA ALA A 36 -6.28 2.83 6.68
C ALA A 36 -7.01 3.98 5.97
N GLU A 37 -6.34 4.67 5.05
CA GLU A 37 -6.97 5.73 4.24
C GLU A 37 -8.15 5.21 3.43
N LEU A 38 -8.02 4.04 2.80
CA LEU A 38 -9.15 3.41 2.09
C LEU A 38 -10.27 2.94 3.03
N GLN A 39 -9.94 2.57 4.27
CA GLN A 39 -10.90 2.04 5.23
C GLN A 39 -11.70 3.12 5.95
N TYR A 40 -11.04 4.24 6.26
CA TYR A 40 -11.57 5.28 7.13
C TYR A 40 -11.76 6.62 6.40
N GLY A 41 -11.27 6.75 5.17
CA GLY A 41 -11.49 7.91 4.32
C GLY A 41 -12.96 8.04 3.93
N ARG A 42 -13.39 9.29 3.73
CA ARG A 42 -14.75 9.60 3.29
C ARG A 42 -14.79 9.80 1.79
N VAL A 43 -15.83 9.27 1.16
CA VAL A 43 -16.01 9.42 -0.30
C VAL A 43 -16.25 10.88 -0.68
N GLU A 44 -16.85 11.67 0.20
CA GLU A 44 -17.08 13.11 -0.05
C GLU A 44 -15.76 13.87 -0.23
N ASP A 45 -14.76 13.62 0.62
CA ASP A 45 -13.44 14.26 0.53
C ASP A 45 -12.71 13.90 -0.79
N ILE A 46 -12.90 12.65 -1.26
CA ILE A 46 -12.37 12.18 -2.54
C ILE A 46 -13.05 12.89 -3.72
N LEU A 47 -14.37 13.06 -3.64
CA LEU A 47 -15.14 13.71 -4.70
C LEU A 47 -14.88 15.22 -4.74
N ASP A 48 -14.71 15.87 -3.60
CA ASP A 48 -14.39 17.30 -3.49
C ASP A 48 -13.02 17.65 -4.07
N SER A 49 -12.02 16.77 -3.85
CA SER A 49 -10.67 16.91 -4.44
C SER A 49 -10.58 16.44 -5.89
N GLY A 50 -11.52 15.59 -6.34
CA GLY A 50 -11.57 15.03 -7.68
C GLY A 50 -11.07 13.59 -7.75
N LEU A 51 -11.92 12.70 -8.26
CA LEU A 51 -11.65 11.26 -8.31
C LEU A 51 -10.36 10.91 -9.08
N HIS A 52 -10.12 11.55 -10.23
CA HIS A 52 -8.93 11.26 -11.03
C HIS A 52 -7.65 11.65 -10.29
N GLN A 53 -7.62 12.83 -9.67
CA GLN A 53 -6.49 13.30 -8.87
C GLN A 53 -6.21 12.36 -7.69
N TYR A 54 -7.27 11.91 -7.00
CA TYR A 54 -7.14 10.92 -5.94
C TYR A 54 -6.51 9.62 -6.46
N LEU A 55 -6.98 9.10 -7.60
CA LEU A 55 -6.48 7.86 -8.18
C LEU A 55 -5.02 7.98 -8.66
N ASP A 56 -4.59 9.13 -9.17
CA ASP A 56 -3.20 9.37 -9.56
C ASP A 56 -2.28 9.36 -8.33
N HIS A 57 -2.64 10.11 -7.28
CA HIS A 57 -1.89 10.09 -6.02
C HIS A 57 -1.86 8.71 -5.37
N PHE A 58 -2.96 7.97 -5.46
CA PHE A 58 -3.02 6.60 -4.96
C PHE A 58 -2.11 5.66 -5.76
N GLN A 59 -2.05 5.79 -7.08
CA GLN A 59 -1.13 5.04 -7.94
C GLN A 59 0.33 5.34 -7.63
N ASP A 60 0.70 6.61 -7.44
CA ASP A 60 2.07 6.99 -7.06
C ASP A 60 2.53 6.30 -5.77
N ARG A 61 1.65 6.25 -4.78
CA ARG A 61 1.93 5.60 -3.50
C ARG A 61 1.95 4.08 -3.59
N LEU A 62 1.11 3.49 -4.43
CA LEU A 62 1.19 2.07 -4.75
C LEU A 62 2.51 1.72 -5.44
N ASN A 63 2.97 2.57 -6.36
CA ASN A 63 4.25 2.37 -7.04
C ASN A 63 5.43 2.48 -6.08
N ASP A 64 5.44 3.49 -5.19
CA ASP A 64 6.44 3.58 -4.10
C ASP A 64 6.42 2.34 -3.21
N LEU A 65 5.24 1.87 -2.82
CA LEU A 65 5.10 0.65 -2.02
C LEU A 65 5.65 -0.57 -2.78
N GLY A 66 5.35 -0.72 -4.05
CA GLY A 66 5.86 -1.81 -4.90
C GLY A 66 7.39 -1.82 -5.01
N ASN A 67 8.00 -0.64 -5.16
CA ASN A 67 9.45 -0.49 -5.17
C ASN A 67 10.08 -0.92 -3.85
N ARG A 68 9.47 -0.51 -2.73
CA ARG A 68 9.94 -0.91 -1.40
C ARG A 68 9.77 -2.39 -1.13
N ILE A 69 8.65 -2.99 -1.56
CA ILE A 69 8.46 -4.44 -1.47
C ILE A 69 9.58 -5.17 -2.22
N SER A 70 9.93 -4.70 -3.42
CA SER A 70 11.06 -5.27 -4.16
C SER A 70 12.36 -5.18 -3.38
N GLN A 71 12.68 -4.01 -2.83
CA GLN A 71 13.93 -3.78 -2.08
C GLN A 71 14.01 -4.58 -0.76
N ASP A 72 12.94 -4.60 0.02
CA ASP A 72 12.97 -5.13 1.38
C ASP A 72 12.75 -6.65 1.46
N PHE A 73 12.09 -7.23 0.45
CA PHE A 73 11.71 -8.66 0.46
C PHE A 73 12.31 -9.46 -0.69
N LEU A 74 12.55 -8.87 -1.85
CA LEU A 74 12.88 -9.62 -3.08
C LEU A 74 14.35 -9.50 -3.49
N VAL A 75 15.06 -8.45 -3.08
CA VAL A 75 16.51 -8.32 -3.34
C VAL A 75 17.28 -9.24 -2.39
N PRO A 76 18.18 -10.12 -2.91
CA PRO A 76 19.04 -10.95 -2.10
C PRO A 76 19.84 -10.10 -1.12
N LEU A 77 19.87 -10.50 0.15
CA LEU A 77 20.89 -10.00 1.08
C LEU A 77 22.22 -10.52 0.55
N SER A 78 22.98 -9.69 -0.17
CA SER A 78 24.34 -10.05 -0.55
C SER A 78 25.10 -10.41 0.73
N ALA A 79 25.60 -11.65 0.76
CA ALA A 79 26.35 -12.22 1.87
C ALA A 79 27.75 -11.59 2.02
#